data_AF-A0A7J8JZA3-F1
#
_entry.id   AF-A0A7J8JZA3-F1
#
_cell.length_a   1.000
_cell.length_b   1.000
_cell.length_c   1.000
_cell.angle_alpha   90.00
_cell.angle_beta   90.00
_cell.angle_gamma   90.00
#
_symmetry.space_group_name_H-M   'P 1'
#
loop_
_entity.id
_entity.type
_entity.pdbx_description
1 polymer ?
#
loop_
_entity_poly.entity_id
_entity_poly.type
_entity_poly.pdbx_seq_one_letter_code
_entity_poly.pdbx_strand_id
1 'polypeptide(L)'
;MSIFPKISLRLEVENYLKEGFMNKEIVSAFGKEKAERKFETLLNHLSHPPSFTTVRVNTHLASVPHVKNLLLDELQKQFNGLSVPVIQHPDLQDVLLIPVIGPRYESWRCCFCIL
;
A
#
# COMPACT_ATOMS: atom_id res chain seq x y z
N MET A 1 0.85 -8.95 -14.57
CA MET A 1 1.73 -9.86 -13.83
C MET A 1 2.28 -9.08 -12.65
N SER A 2 2.14 -9.58 -11.42
CA SER A 2 2.72 -8.91 -10.24
C SER A 2 4.25 -8.98 -10.31
N ILE A 3 4.94 -7.87 -9.98
CA ILE A 3 6.40 -7.82 -10.05
C ILE A 3 7.03 -8.60 -8.90
N PHE A 4 6.41 -8.57 -7.71
CA PHE A 4 6.92 -9.29 -6.55
C PHE A 4 6.20 -10.64 -6.39
N PRO A 5 6.94 -11.71 -6.03
CA PRO A 5 6.33 -12.98 -5.64
C PRO A 5 5.57 -12.84 -4.31
N LYS A 6 4.77 -13.85 -3.94
CA LYS A 6 4.15 -13.91 -2.62
C LYS A 6 5.17 -13.77 -1.50
N ILE A 7 4.74 -13.22 -0.37
CA ILE A 7 5.61 -12.98 0.78
C ILE A 7 6.25 -14.31 1.22
N SER A 8 7.56 -14.28 1.45
CA SER A 8 8.30 -15.47 1.89
C SER A 8 8.12 -15.64 3.40
N LEU A 9 7.36 -16.67 3.78
CA LEU A 9 7.11 -17.03 5.17
C LEU A 9 7.71 -18.40 5.46
N ARG A 10 8.00 -18.68 6.73
CA ARG A 10 8.29 -20.05 7.17
C ARG A 10 7.01 -20.88 7.02
N LEU A 11 7.16 -22.14 6.62
CA LEU A 11 6.04 -23.05 6.37
C LEU A 11 5.09 -23.17 7.58
N GLU A 12 5.65 -23.21 8.80
CA GLU A 12 4.89 -23.24 10.05
C GLU A 12 3.98 -22.00 10.22
N VAL A 13 4.48 -20.83 9.84
CA VAL A 13 3.74 -19.55 9.94
C VAL A 13 2.68 -19.48 8.85
N GLU A 14 3.00 -19.88 7.62
CA GLU A 14 2.04 -19.89 6.52
C GLU A 14 0.86 -20.82 6.83
N ASN A 15 1.14 -22.02 7.38
CA ASN A 15 0.10 -22.96 7.80
C ASN A 15 -0.75 -22.39 8.95
N TYR A 16 -0.13 -21.77 9.95
CA TYR A 16 -0.85 -21.13 11.05
C TYR A 16 -1.79 -20.03 10.55
N LEU A 17 -1.30 -19.14 9.67
CA LEU A 17 -2.15 -18.11 9.07
C LEU A 17 -3.28 -18.75 8.25
N LYS A 18 -2.97 -19.78 7.46
CA LYS A 18 -3.98 -20.49 6.66
C LYS A 18 -5.10 -21.05 7.53
N GLU A 19 -4.81 -21.64 8.69
CA GLU A 19 -5.83 -22.14 9.62
C GLU A 19 -6.77 -21.03 10.10
N GLY A 20 -6.24 -19.83 10.38
CA GLY A 20 -7.05 -18.67 10.76
C GLY A 20 -7.95 -18.15 9.64
N PHE A 21 -7.41 -18.02 8.42
CA PHE A 21 -8.16 -17.53 7.25
C PHE A 21 -9.08 -18.59 6.61
N MET A 22 -8.96 -19.86 7.02
CA MET A 22 -9.77 -21.00 6.57
C MET A 22 -10.66 -21.55 7.70
N ASN A 23 -11.05 -20.72 8.66
CA ASN A 23 -11.91 -21.15 9.76
C ASN A 23 -13.29 -21.66 9.24
N LYS A 24 -13.99 -22.43 10.08
CA LYS A 24 -15.28 -23.04 9.70
C LYS A 24 -16.32 -22.00 9.26
N GLU A 25 -16.29 -20.82 9.88
CA GLU A 25 -17.19 -19.71 9.56
C GLU A 25 -16.97 -19.21 8.12
N ILE A 26 -15.73 -18.85 7.77
CA ILE A 26 -15.37 -18.38 6.42
C ILE A 26 -15.63 -19.47 5.38
N VAL A 27 -15.27 -20.72 5.67
CA VAL A 27 -15.51 -21.84 4.74
C VAL A 27 -17.01 -22.08 4.54
N SER A 28 -17.82 -21.96 5.58
CA SER A 28 -19.28 -22.11 5.47
C SER A 28 -19.93 -20.95 4.70
N ALA A 29 -19.44 -19.72 4.87
CA ALA A 29 -20.00 -18.53 4.23
C ALA A 29 -19.57 -18.36 2.76
N PHE A 30 -18.30 -18.66 2.44
CA PHE A 30 -17.72 -18.36 1.12
C PHE A 30 -17.29 -19.59 0.33
N GLY A 31 -17.23 -20.77 0.97
CA GLY A 31 -16.70 -22.00 0.37
C GLY A 31 -15.17 -22.08 0.44
N LYS A 32 -14.66 -23.31 0.55
CA LYS A 32 -13.23 -23.60 0.70
C LYS A 32 -12.37 -23.00 -0.42
N GLU A 33 -12.76 -23.19 -1.67
CA GLU A 33 -11.96 -22.75 -2.82
C GLU A 33 -11.82 -21.22 -2.88
N LYS A 34 -12.89 -20.46 -2.60
CA LYS A 34 -12.82 -18.99 -2.56
C LYS A 34 -11.98 -18.49 -1.40
N ALA A 35 -12.08 -19.13 -0.24
CA ALA A 35 -11.26 -18.80 0.91
C ALA A 35 -9.77 -19.05 0.63
N GLU A 36 -9.41 -20.18 0.03
CA GLU A 36 -8.03 -20.47 -0.38
C GLU A 36 -7.50 -19.46 -1.40
N ARG A 37 -8.29 -19.16 -2.45
CA ARG A 37 -7.91 -18.13 -3.44
C ARG A 37 -7.73 -16.76 -2.81
N LYS A 38 -8.59 -16.38 -1.85
CA LYS A 38 -8.49 -15.09 -1.14
C LYS A 38 -7.24 -15.02 -0.26
N PHE A 39 -6.90 -16.11 0.41
CA PHE A 39 -5.68 -16.22 1.21
C PHE A 39 -4.41 -16.11 0.34
N GLU A 40 -4.35 -16.84 -0.78
CA GLU A 40 -3.23 -16.71 -1.73
C GLU A 40 -3.14 -15.29 -2.32
N THR A 41 -4.27 -14.65 -2.62
CA THR A 41 -4.30 -13.26 -3.09
C THR A 41 -3.74 -12.30 -2.03
N LEU A 42 -4.07 -12.51 -0.75
CA LEU A 42 -3.55 -11.72 0.35
C LEU A 42 -2.01 -11.83 0.45
N LEU A 43 -1.47 -13.06 0.44
CA LEU A 43 -0.02 -13.27 0.50
C LEU A 43 0.72 -12.63 -0.68
N ASN A 44 0.10 -12.60 -1.86
CA ASN A 44 0.65 -11.89 -3.01
C ASN A 44 0.62 -10.37 -2.84
N HIS A 45 -0.45 -9.79 -2.30
CA HIS A 45 -0.56 -8.35 -2.10
C HIS A 45 0.36 -7.81 -1.00
N LEU A 46 0.65 -8.60 0.03
CA LEU A 46 1.54 -8.19 1.13
C LEU A 46 2.98 -7.89 0.69
N SER A 47 3.43 -8.46 -0.44
CA SER A 47 4.74 -8.16 -1.02
C SER A 47 4.81 -6.83 -1.76
N HIS A 48 3.67 -6.17 -1.98
CA HIS A 48 3.60 -4.95 -2.77
C HIS A 48 3.41 -3.74 -1.85
N PRO A 49 4.07 -2.60 -2.15
CA PRO A 49 3.80 -1.37 -1.43
C PRO A 49 2.36 -0.92 -1.67
N PRO A 50 1.73 -0.23 -0.70
CA PRO A 50 0.44 0.42 -0.90
C PRO A 50 0.47 1.39 -2.09
N SER A 51 -0.65 1.52 -2.80
CA SER A 51 -0.79 2.43 -3.94
C SER A 51 -0.80 3.91 -3.55
N PHE A 52 -1.00 4.22 -2.28
CA PHE A 52 -0.98 5.57 -1.73
C PHE A 52 -0.09 5.66 -0.52
N THR A 53 0.83 6.62 -0.54
CA THR A 53 1.52 7.09 0.65
C THR A 53 0.60 8.07 1.37
N THR A 54 0.44 7.90 2.67
CA THR A 54 -0.45 8.74 3.49
C THR A 54 0.36 9.56 4.47
N VAL A 55 -0.03 10.83 4.66
CA VAL A 55 0.62 11.76 5.58
C VAL A 55 -0.45 12.44 6.41
N ARG A 56 -0.34 12.36 7.75
CA ARG A 56 -1.21 13.09 8.67
C ARG A 56 -0.64 14.48 8.92
N VAL A 57 -1.45 15.50 8.70
CA VAL A 57 -1.12 16.91 8.95
C VAL A 57 -1.20 17.19 10.44
N ASN A 58 -0.18 17.84 10.99
CA ASN A 58 -0.25 18.38 12.35
C ASN A 58 -1.06 19.68 12.37
N THR A 59 -2.38 19.55 12.53
CA THR A 59 -3.34 20.65 12.50
C THR A 59 -3.18 21.66 13.65
N HIS A 60 -2.43 21.32 14.70
CA HIS A 60 -2.12 22.25 15.79
C HIS A 60 -1.13 23.35 15.36
N LEU A 61 -0.23 23.04 14.42
CA LEU A 61 0.83 23.96 13.99
C LEU A 61 0.57 24.57 12.61
N ALA A 62 -0.12 23.85 11.73
CA ALA A 62 -0.36 24.29 10.36
C ALA A 62 -1.69 23.78 9.81
N SER A 63 -2.32 24.55 8.93
CA SER A 63 -3.56 24.13 8.26
C SER A 63 -3.29 23.12 7.15
N VAL A 64 -4.27 22.26 6.86
CA VAL A 64 -4.19 21.23 5.82
C VAL A 64 -3.89 21.83 4.43
N PRO A 65 -4.55 22.92 3.98
CA PRO A 65 -4.23 23.54 2.69
C PRO A 65 -2.79 24.07 2.61
N HIS A 66 -2.27 24.62 3.71
CA HIS A 66 -0.91 25.15 3.76
C HIS A 66 0.12 24.01 3.61
N VAL A 67 -0.01 22.94 4.39
CA VAL A 67 0.89 21.78 4.31
C VAL A 67 0.77 21.08 2.95
N LYS A 68 -0.43 21.02 2.37
CA LYS A 68 -0.64 20.48 1.03
C LYS A 68 0.19 21.23 -0.02
N ASN A 69 0.20 22.56 0.01
CA ASN A 69 0.98 23.36 -0.95
C ASN A 69 2.49 23.15 -0.74
N LEU A 70 2.96 23.13 0.50
CA LEU A 70 4.37 22.83 0.80
C LEU A 70 4.78 21.44 0.30
N LEU A 71 3.91 20.44 0.43
CA LEU A 71 4.15 19.10 -0.09
C LEU A 71 4.18 19.07 -1.62
N LEU A 72 3.29 19.81 -2.30
CA LEU A 72 3.32 19.91 -3.76
C LEU A 72 4.66 20.49 -4.26
N ASP A 73 5.14 21.55 -3.63
CA ASP A 73 6.43 22.18 -3.96
C ASP A 73 7.60 21.21 -3.72
N GLU A 74 7.57 20.45 -2.62
CA GLU A 74 8.62 19.49 -2.29
C GLU A 74 8.62 18.28 -3.23
N LEU A 75 7.44 17.74 -3.56
CA LEU A 75 7.33 16.64 -4.53
C LEU A 75 7.81 17.07 -5.91
N GLN A 76 7.53 18.31 -6.33
CA GLN A 76 8.03 18.85 -7.59
C GLN A 76 9.57 18.90 -7.61
N LYS A 77 10.21 19.26 -6.50
CA LYS A 77 11.68 19.23 -6.38
C LYS A 77 12.22 17.80 -6.43
N GLN A 78 11.61 16.88 -5.69
CA GLN A 78 12.09 15.48 -5.60
C GLN A 78 11.91 14.69 -6.90
N PHE A 79 10.85 14.97 -7.65
CA PHE A 79 10.57 14.27 -8.90
C PHE A 79 10.95 15.07 -10.15
N ASN A 80 11.94 15.96 -10.06
CA ASN A 80 12.49 16.73 -11.20
C ASN A 80 11.43 17.42 -12.07
N GLY A 81 10.43 18.04 -11.43
CA GLY A 81 9.36 18.75 -12.11
C GLY A 81 8.14 17.90 -12.49
N LEU A 82 8.13 16.59 -12.19
CA LEU A 82 6.91 15.78 -12.33
C LEU A 82 5.88 16.22 -11.30
N SER A 83 4.71 16.64 -11.78
CA SER A 83 3.57 16.99 -10.93
C SER A 83 2.86 15.72 -10.47
N VAL A 84 2.94 15.44 -9.17
CA VAL A 84 2.21 14.35 -8.50
C VAL A 84 1.07 14.98 -7.69
N PRO A 85 -0.19 14.54 -7.87
CA PRO A 85 -1.29 15.15 -7.15
C PRO A 85 -1.27 14.78 -5.66
N VAL A 86 -1.62 15.74 -4.80
CA VAL A 86 -1.85 15.51 -3.38
C VAL A 86 -3.35 15.66 -3.09
N ILE A 87 -3.98 14.58 -2.65
CA ILE A 87 -5.43 14.49 -2.45
C ILE A 87 -5.72 14.53 -0.95
N GLN A 88 -6.75 15.26 -0.52
CA GLN A 88 -7.20 15.21 0.87
C GLN A 88 -8.24 14.09 1.03
N HIS A 89 -8.14 13.30 2.10
CA HIS A 89 -9.11 12.23 2.35
C HIS A 89 -10.49 12.83 2.70
N PRO A 90 -11.61 12.32 2.14
CA PRO A 90 -12.94 12.88 2.38
C PRO A 90 -13.39 12.78 3.84
N ASP A 91 -13.19 11.61 4.45
CA ASP A 91 -13.64 11.36 5.84
C ASP A 91 -12.59 11.73 6.91
N LEU A 92 -11.31 11.81 6.52
CA LEU A 92 -10.18 12.03 7.43
C LEU A 92 -9.54 13.38 7.06
N GLN A 93 -10.10 14.45 7.62
CA GLN A 93 -9.81 15.81 7.18
C GLN A 93 -8.34 16.21 7.35
N ASP A 94 -7.62 15.59 8.29
CA ASP A 94 -6.20 15.83 8.56
C ASP A 94 -5.27 14.90 7.77
N VAL A 95 -5.77 14.07 6.86
CA VAL A 95 -4.96 13.13 6.07
C VAL A 95 -4.84 13.55 4.61
N LEU A 96 -3.59 13.56 4.14
CA LEU A 96 -3.22 13.75 2.74
C LEU A 96 -2.75 12.43 2.13
N LEU A 97 -3.16 12.19 0.89
CA LEU A 97 -2.89 11.00 0.09
C LEU A 97 -2.03 11.39 -1.12
N ILE A 98 -0.92 10.67 -1.31
CA ILE A 98 0.03 10.85 -2.41
C ILE A 98 0.08 9.54 -3.20
N PRO A 99 -0.29 9.51 -4.49
CA PRO A 99 -0.26 8.28 -5.28
C PRO A 99 1.18 7.85 -5.56
N VAL A 100 1.43 6.55 -5.44
CA VAL A 100 2.71 5.93 -5.76
C VAL A 100 2.74 5.54 -7.23
N ILE A 101 3.71 6.07 -7.99
CA ILE A 101 3.89 5.74 -9.40
C ILE A 101 4.67 4.43 -9.53
N GLY A 102 3.97 3.37 -9.90
CA GLY A 102 4.52 2.05 -10.21
C GLY A 102 3.41 1.09 -10.66
N PRO A 103 3.72 -0.17 -10.95
CA PRO A 103 5.06 -0.72 -11.13
C PRO A 103 5.75 -0.19 -12.40
N ARG A 104 7.05 0.15 -12.33
CA ARG A 104 7.84 0.51 -13.53
C ARG A 104 8.50 -0.76 -14.07
N TYR A 105 8.11 -1.20 -15.26
CA TYR A 105 8.64 -2.43 -15.86
C TYR A 105 10.05 -2.29 -16.46
N GLU A 106 10.55 -1.06 -16.64
CA GLU A 106 11.79 -0.80 -17.38
C GLU A 106 13.10 -0.83 -16.55
N SER A 107 13.06 -0.96 -15.21
CA SER A 107 14.30 -1.17 -14.44
C SER A 107 14.09 -1.95 -13.14
N TRP A 108 14.45 -3.24 -13.17
CA TRP A 108 14.49 -4.17 -12.02
C TRP A 108 15.57 -3.84 -10.97
N ARG A 109 16.13 -2.62 -10.95
CA ARG A 109 17.25 -2.27 -10.06
C ARG A 109 17.00 -1.13 -9.07
N CYS A 110 15.92 -0.35 -9.17
CA CYS A 110 15.79 0.86 -8.35
C CYS A 110 14.91 0.76 -7.09
N CYS A 111 14.22 -0.35 -6.81
CA CYS A 111 13.37 -0.43 -5.61
C CYS A 111 14.10 -0.80 -4.30
N PHE A 112 15.43 -0.85 -4.28
CA PHE A 112 16.21 -1.13 -3.05
C PHE A 112 16.91 0.08 -2.43
N CYS A 113 16.66 1.31 -2.89
CA CYS A 113 17.32 2.50 -2.35
C CYS A 113 16.41 3.37 -1.48
N ILE A 114 15.80 2.81 -0.42
CA ILE A 114 15.48 3.55 0.81
C ILE A 114 15.55 2.56 1.98
N LEU A 115 16.76 2.20 2.41
CA LEU A 115 17.13 1.77 3.77
C LEU A 115 18.63 1.97 3.94
#